data_AF-A0AAX1SZ64-F1
#
_entry.id   AF-A0AAX1SZ64-F1
#
_cell.length_a   1.000
_cell.length_b   1.000
_cell.length_c   1.000
_cell.angle_alpha   90.00
_cell.angle_beta   90.00
_cell.angle_gamma   90.00
#
_symmetry.space_group_name_H-M   'P 1'
#
loop_
_entity.id
_entity.type
_entity.pdbx_description
1 polymer ?
#
loop_
_entity_poly.entity_id
_entity_poly.type
_entity_poly.pdbx_seq_one_letter_code
_entity_poly.pdbx_strand_id
1 'polypeptide(L)'
;MKKLLASATAVTLLTVGYSSSAFAAKSPNDTKNCGHFKSQQDAQAFWDQNGYGVGNDPHRLDNDKDGIPCEDYKYPKSTNTTTENKETTKPQEQPKQENTK
;
A
#
# COMPACT_ATOMS: atom_id res chain seq x y z
N MET A 1 67.15 5.96 -4.11
CA MET A 1 66.98 5.89 -5.58
C MET A 1 66.50 4.51 -5.97
N LYS A 2 65.64 4.42 -7.00
CA LYS A 2 65.11 3.22 -7.69
C LYS A 2 64.02 2.46 -6.89
N LYS A 3 62.85 2.11 -7.44
CA LYS A 3 62.22 2.29 -8.76
C LYS A 3 60.70 2.13 -8.52
N LEU A 4 59.91 2.96 -9.18
CA LEU A 4 58.46 2.85 -9.26
C LEU A 4 58.10 1.62 -10.11
N LEU A 5 57.23 0.76 -9.60
CA LEU A 5 56.45 -0.17 -10.41
C LEU A 5 54.98 0.16 -10.20
N ALA A 6 54.47 1.05 -11.06
CA ALA A 6 53.05 1.20 -11.29
C ALA A 6 52.58 -0.07 -12.00
N SER A 7 51.64 -0.80 -11.39
CA SER A 7 51.09 -2.02 -11.98
C SER A 7 49.57 -2.08 -11.76
N ALA A 8 48.89 -2.16 -12.91
CA ALA A 8 47.59 -2.75 -13.18
C ALA A 8 46.37 -2.32 -12.33
N THR A 9 45.55 -1.48 -12.97
CA THR A 9 44.10 -1.69 -13.18
C THR A 9 43.37 -2.66 -12.24
N ALA A 10 42.51 -2.10 -11.39
CA ALA A 10 41.24 -2.74 -11.03
C ALA A 10 40.24 -1.64 -10.63
N VAL A 11 39.53 -1.10 -11.63
CA VAL A 11 38.27 -0.37 -11.38
C VAL A 11 37.24 -1.43 -11.03
N THR A 12 37.18 -1.83 -9.76
CA THR A 12 36.12 -2.71 -9.26
C THR A 12 35.03 -1.82 -8.68
N LEU A 13 34.19 -1.27 -9.56
CA LEU A 13 32.91 -0.67 -9.20
C LEU A 13 32.00 -1.80 -8.69
N LEU A 14 32.11 -2.12 -7.40
CA LEU A 14 31.15 -2.94 -6.67
C LEU A 14 29.88 -2.10 -6.50
N THR A 15 29.02 -2.08 -7.51
CA THR A 15 27.64 -1.62 -7.37
C THR A 15 26.89 -2.64 -6.53
N VAL A 16 27.06 -2.56 -5.21
CA VAL A 16 26.23 -3.31 -4.26
C VAL A 16 24.80 -2.79 -4.42
N GLY A 17 23.94 -3.65 -4.92
CA GLY A 17 22.56 -3.34 -5.27
C GLY A 17 21.80 -2.75 -4.10
N TYR A 18 21.28 -1.54 -4.29
CA TYR A 18 20.23 -0.98 -3.46
C TYR A 18 18.99 -1.85 -3.62
N SER A 19 18.79 -2.80 -2.69
CA SER A 19 17.53 -3.52 -2.56
C SER A 19 16.56 -2.58 -1.85
N SER A 20 15.81 -1.82 -2.63
CA SER A 20 14.74 -0.95 -2.13
C SER A 20 13.53 -1.81 -1.77
N SER A 21 13.58 -2.54 -0.64
CA SER A 21 12.36 -3.10 -0.05
C SER A 21 11.55 -1.95 0.54
N ALA A 22 10.61 -1.44 -0.24
CA ALA A 22 9.60 -0.52 0.26
C ALA A 22 8.67 -1.30 1.19
N PHE A 23 8.97 -1.30 2.49
CA PHE A 23 8.00 -1.72 3.49
C PHE A 23 6.95 -0.62 3.57
N ALA A 24 5.77 -0.88 3.00
CA ALA A 24 4.60 -0.05 3.24
C ALA A 24 4.39 0.01 4.76
N ALA A 25 4.60 1.18 5.35
CA ALA A 25 4.35 1.40 6.76
C ALA A 25 2.88 1.07 7.04
N LYS A 26 2.63 -0.01 7.77
CA LYS A 26 1.28 -0.40 8.21
C LYS A 26 0.77 0.72 9.11
N SER A 27 -0.11 1.57 8.57
CA SER A 27 -0.90 2.50 9.37
C SER A 27 -1.70 1.68 10.39
N PRO A 28 -1.50 1.87 11.70
CA PRO A 28 -2.20 1.10 12.73
C PRO A 28 -3.71 1.38 12.81
N ASN A 29 -4.24 2.27 11.95
CA ASN A 29 -5.63 2.74 12.02
C ASN A 29 -6.41 2.62 10.70
N ASP A 30 -5.82 2.12 9.61
CA ASP A 30 -6.62 1.78 8.43
C ASP A 30 -7.29 0.42 8.67
N THR A 31 -8.34 0.38 9.47
CA THR A 31 -9.21 -0.80 9.60
C THR A 31 -10.24 -0.78 8.49
N LYS A 32 -9.77 -0.96 7.25
CA LYS A 32 -10.70 -1.14 6.12
C LYS A 32 -11.42 -2.47 6.32
N ASN A 33 -12.73 -2.43 6.18
CA ASN A 33 -13.60 -3.61 6.20
C ASN A 33 -14.50 -3.58 4.96
N CYS A 34 -15.22 -4.67 4.71
CA CYS A 34 -16.03 -4.80 3.50
C CYS A 34 -17.07 -3.68 3.31
N GLY A 35 -17.58 -3.09 4.39
CA GLY A 35 -18.53 -1.97 4.35
C GLY A 35 -17.95 -0.62 3.93
N HIS A 36 -16.63 -0.49 3.83
CA HIS A 36 -15.98 0.71 3.29
C HIS A 36 -15.96 0.75 1.76
N PHE A 37 -16.27 -0.36 1.09
CA PHE A 37 -16.26 -0.46 -0.36
C PHE A 37 -17.68 -0.35 -0.91
N LYS A 38 -17.82 0.24 -2.11
CA LYS A 38 -19.14 0.35 -2.78
C LYS A 38 -19.54 -0.97 -3.42
N SER A 39 -18.56 -1.81 -3.75
CA SER A 39 -18.73 -3.10 -4.40
C SER A 39 -17.61 -4.07 -4.03
N GLN A 40 -17.82 -5.36 -4.32
CA GLN A 40 -16.80 -6.40 -4.18
C GLN A 40 -15.59 -6.10 -5.09
N GLN A 41 -15.84 -5.53 -6.26
CA GLN A 41 -14.81 -5.16 -7.22
C GLN A 41 -13.89 -4.07 -6.65
N ASP A 42 -14.43 -3.11 -5.91
CA ASP A 42 -13.62 -2.08 -5.25
C ASP A 42 -12.76 -2.69 -4.11
N ALA A 43 -13.30 -3.69 -3.39
CA ALA A 43 -12.55 -4.41 -2.36
C ALA A 43 -11.41 -5.23 -2.99
N GLN A 44 -11.67 -5.93 -4.09
CA GLN A 44 -10.66 -6.66 -4.87
C GLN A 44 -9.56 -5.71 -5.36
N ALA A 45 -9.94 -4.57 -5.96
CA ALA A 45 -8.97 -3.61 -6.45
C ALA A 45 -8.08 -3.07 -5.33
N PHE A 46 -8.64 -2.76 -4.16
CA PHE A 46 -7.86 -2.38 -2.99
C PHE A 46 -6.92 -3.51 -2.53
N TRP A 47 -7.40 -4.75 -2.51
CA TRP A 47 -6.61 -5.91 -2.10
C TRP A 47 -5.42 -6.14 -3.04
N ASP A 48 -5.65 -6.10 -4.35
CA ASP A 48 -4.62 -6.26 -5.39
C ASP A 48 -3.60 -5.12 -5.36
N GLN A 49 -4.07 -3.86 -5.25
CA GLN A 49 -3.21 -2.67 -5.22
C GLN A 49 -2.26 -2.64 -4.02
N ASN A 50 -2.66 -3.25 -2.91
CA ASN A 50 -1.82 -3.31 -1.71
C ASN A 50 -0.98 -4.59 -1.63
N GLY A 51 -1.03 -5.46 -2.65
CA GLY A 51 -0.32 -6.74 -2.64
C GLY A 51 -0.80 -7.67 -1.52
N TYR A 52 -2.08 -7.58 -1.18
CA TYR A 52 -2.70 -8.49 -0.23
C TYR A 52 -3.02 -9.83 -0.91
N GLY A 53 -3.19 -10.84 -0.08
CA GLY A 53 -3.39 -12.22 -0.53
C GLY A 53 -3.82 -13.10 0.64
N VAL A 54 -4.14 -14.36 0.35
CA VAL A 54 -4.54 -15.36 1.36
C VAL A 54 -3.57 -15.46 2.54
N GLY A 55 -2.27 -15.32 2.28
CA GLY A 55 -1.21 -15.32 3.30
C GLY A 55 -0.84 -13.94 3.86
N ASN A 56 -1.41 -12.87 3.30
CA ASN A 56 -1.13 -11.48 3.63
C ASN A 56 -2.42 -10.67 3.54
N ASP A 57 -3.35 -10.91 4.46
CA ASP A 57 -4.60 -10.16 4.58
C ASP A 57 -4.66 -9.42 5.93
N PRO A 58 -4.05 -8.22 6.03
CA PRO A 58 -3.97 -7.49 7.28
C PRO A 58 -5.30 -6.87 7.73
N HIS A 59 -6.32 -6.91 6.87
CA HIS A 59 -7.65 -6.32 7.09
C HIS A 59 -8.74 -7.39 7.26
N ARG A 60 -8.40 -8.67 7.06
CA ARG A 60 -9.33 -9.81 7.15
C ARG A 60 -10.52 -9.63 6.21
N LEU A 61 -10.25 -9.17 4.99
CA LEU A 61 -11.24 -9.03 3.92
C LEU A 61 -11.61 -10.39 3.30
N ASP A 62 -10.68 -11.34 3.28
CA ASP A 62 -10.84 -12.71 2.79
C ASP A 62 -10.83 -13.66 4.01
N ASN A 63 -12.02 -13.96 4.54
CA ASN A 63 -12.14 -14.74 5.77
C ASN A 63 -12.02 -16.25 5.53
N ASP A 64 -12.48 -16.74 4.39
CA ASP A 64 -12.46 -18.16 4.03
C ASP A 64 -11.17 -18.60 3.33
N LYS A 65 -10.33 -17.61 2.94
CA LYS A 65 -8.99 -17.80 2.38
C LYS A 65 -9.00 -18.38 0.98
N ASP A 66 -10.05 -18.11 0.20
CA ASP A 66 -10.18 -18.56 -1.18
C ASP A 66 -9.53 -17.61 -2.20
N GLY A 67 -9.11 -16.44 -1.74
CA GLY A 67 -8.45 -15.41 -2.53
C GLY A 67 -9.39 -14.40 -3.18
N ILE A 68 -10.64 -14.35 -2.74
CA ILE A 68 -11.64 -13.39 -3.19
C ILE A 68 -12.10 -12.57 -1.98
N PRO A 69 -11.62 -11.34 -1.78
CA PRO A 69 -12.01 -10.54 -0.61
C PRO A 69 -13.48 -10.07 -0.68
N CYS A 70 -14.15 -10.11 0.47
CA CYS A 70 -15.50 -9.58 0.68
C CYS A 70 -16.59 -10.16 -0.24
N GLU A 71 -16.34 -11.34 -0.80
CA GLU A 71 -17.24 -12.21 -1.54
C GLU A 71 -18.57 -12.48 -0.83
N ASP A 72 -18.52 -12.65 0.49
CA ASP A 72 -19.70 -12.91 1.33
C ASP A 72 -20.47 -11.63 1.73
N TYR A 73 -19.86 -10.45 1.55
CA TYR A 73 -20.44 -9.20 1.98
C TYR A 73 -21.58 -8.74 1.06
N LYS A 74 -22.71 -8.33 1.66
CA LYS A 74 -23.88 -7.84 0.91
C LYS A 74 -23.76 -6.33 0.68
N TYR A 75 -23.25 -5.97 -0.48
CA TYR A 75 -23.20 -4.58 -0.93
C TYR A 75 -24.59 -4.00 -1.21
N PRO A 76 -24.86 -2.74 -0.83
CA PRO A 76 -26.09 -2.07 -1.21
C PRO A 76 -26.14 -1.98 -2.74
N LYS A 77 -27.19 -2.54 -3.35
CA LYS A 77 -27.43 -2.28 -4.78
C LYS A 77 -27.69 -0.79 -4.92
N SER A 78 -26.90 -0.12 -5.76
CA SER A 78 -27.13 1.27 -6.13
C SER A 78 -28.48 1.36 -6.83
N THR A 79 -29.53 1.61 -6.06
CA THR A 79 -30.77 2.16 -6.58
C THR A 79 -30.47 3.63 -6.85
N ASN A 80 -30.68 4.09 -8.08
CA ASN A 80 -30.63 5.51 -8.43
C ASN A 80 -31.70 6.28 -7.65
N THR A 81 -31.46 6.49 -6.37
CA THR A 81 -32.16 7.44 -5.52
C THR A 81 -31.10 8.44 -5.14
N THR A 82 -31.11 9.56 -5.87
CA THR A 82 -30.41 10.79 -5.55
C THR A 82 -30.75 11.16 -4.10
N THR A 83 -29.92 10.70 -3.18
CA THR A 83 -29.72 11.36 -1.89
C THR A 83 -28.27 11.80 -1.93
N GLU A 84 -28.13 13.07 -2.28
CA GLU A 84 -26.95 13.91 -2.13
C GLU A 84 -26.59 13.97 -0.64
N ASN A 85 -26.11 12.85 -0.09
CA ASN A 85 -25.39 12.85 1.16
C ASN A 85 -23.95 13.21 0.81
N LYS A 86 -23.74 14.52 0.77
CA LYS A 86 -22.49 15.22 1.04
C LYS A 86 -21.66 14.45 2.08
N GLU A 87 -20.89 13.47 1.61
CA GLU A 87 -19.70 13.04 2.31
C GLU A 87 -18.80 14.28 2.30
N THR A 88 -18.83 14.95 3.43
CA THR A 88 -18.10 16.17 3.64
C THR A 88 -16.65 15.78 3.48
N THR A 89 -16.08 16.16 2.35
CA THR A 89 -14.66 16.40 2.16
C THR A 89 -14.20 17.19 3.37
N LYS A 90 -13.72 16.49 4.40
CA LYS A 90 -12.79 17.07 5.34
C LYS A 90 -11.44 16.91 4.64
N PRO A 91 -10.78 18.00 4.22
CA PRO A 91 -9.37 17.90 3.87
C PRO A 91 -8.69 17.28 5.08
N GLN A 92 -8.11 16.09 4.94
CA GLN A 92 -7.08 15.67 5.87
C GLN A 92 -5.91 16.61 5.65
N GLU A 93 -5.94 17.67 6.44
CA GLU A 93 -4.85 18.58 6.69
C GLU A 93 -3.61 17.76 6.97
N GLN A 94 -2.63 17.88 6.07
CA GLN A 94 -1.28 17.44 6.30
C GLN A 94 -0.78 18.15 7.56
N PRO A 95 -0.26 17.45 8.58
CA PRO A 95 0.49 18.14 9.61
C PRO A 95 1.77 18.67 8.95
N LYS A 96 1.76 19.96 8.64
CA LYS A 96 2.96 20.74 8.31
C LYS A 96 3.91 20.56 9.49
N GLN A 97 4.98 19.79 9.28
CA GLN A 97 6.08 19.74 10.23
C GLN A 97 6.76 21.11 10.23
N GLU A 98 6.42 21.91 11.24
CA GLU A 98 7.15 23.11 11.60
C GLU A 98 8.47 22.68 12.26
N ASN A 99 9.55 22.68 11.47
CA ASN A 99 10.90 22.64 12.02
C ASN A 99 11.29 24.08 12.38
N THR A 100 11.12 24.44 13.65
CA THR A 100 11.79 25.58 14.26
C THR A 100 13.20 25.14 14.66
N LYS A 101 14.22 25.71 14.02
CA LYS A 101 15.53 25.94 14.63
C LYS A 101 16.20 27.16 14.00
#